data_AF-A0A379SL54-F1
#
_entry.id   AF-A0A379SL54-F1
#
_cell.length_a   1.000
_cell.length_b   1.000
_cell.length_c   1.000
_cell.angle_alpha   90.00
_cell.angle_beta   90.00
_cell.angle_gamma   90.00
#
_symmetry.space_group_name_H-M   'P 1'
#
loop_
_entity.id
_entity.type
_entity.pdbx_description
1 polymer ?
#
loop_
_entity_poly.entity_id
_entity_poly.type
_entity_poly.pdbx_seq_one_letter_code
_entity_poly.pdbx_strand_id
1 'polypeptide(L)'
;MYMPVLEINLRKLEENARTEKALLASSGIEVMAVNKVFDGCVETAQAVFNGGITVIAESRTYNLKKIRETGCTTCLLRSPCLSEIEDVVRYADISLNSEPVVLRALSHEAQRQGKTHQVLLMVDMGDLREGIWFSEYQRILETITLIADLPALELYGLGTNFNCYGTVLPTVKNGEDFLALAARLEADSGIPVRRLSAGNCTSYHLLDKGIWPHGLNHLRIGGLHEFGIEYVDMKYLNEFHHSSKPVDKACSDMYILEAEIIELNSKRPYRLGNWASMPFCKVKPLSIMARADAHCWRLGARMCRRITVCRAMTLSLS
;
A
#
# COMPACT_ATOMS: atom_id res chain seq x y z
N MET A 1 14.44 -21.21 18.31
CA MET A 1 13.70 -20.47 17.27
C MET A 1 14.62 -20.39 16.06
N TYR A 2 14.14 -20.73 14.87
CA TYR A 2 14.94 -20.60 13.64
C TYR A 2 14.91 -19.13 13.19
N MET A 3 16.08 -18.56 12.89
CA MET A 3 16.23 -17.16 12.45
C MET A 3 16.38 -17.09 10.92
N PRO A 4 16.01 -15.97 10.26
CA PRO A 4 15.60 -14.68 10.84
C PRO A 4 14.14 -14.64 11.32
N VAL A 5 13.84 -13.74 12.25
CA VAL A 5 12.50 -13.46 12.78
C VAL A 5 12.20 -11.97 12.71
N LEU A 6 11.01 -11.62 12.21
CA LEU A 6 10.48 -10.26 12.25
C LEU A 6 9.39 -10.18 13.32
N GLU A 7 9.64 -9.38 14.35
CA GLU A 7 8.67 -9.05 15.38
C GLU A 7 7.93 -7.75 15.04
N ILE A 8 6.62 -7.74 15.30
CA ILE A 8 5.74 -6.60 15.06
C ILE A 8 5.03 -6.24 16.36
N ASN A 9 5.16 -4.98 16.80
CA ASN A 9 4.47 -4.50 17.98
C ASN A 9 2.99 -4.19 17.68
N LEU A 10 2.13 -5.18 17.93
CA LEU A 10 0.68 -5.10 17.67
C LEU A 10 -0.01 -3.98 18.46
N ARG A 11 0.45 -3.66 19.68
CA ARG A 11 -0.13 -2.58 20.48
C ARG A 11 0.05 -1.22 19.81
N LYS A 12 1.28 -0.95 19.33
CA LYS A 12 1.57 0.28 18.59
C LYS A 12 0.77 0.37 17.29
N LEU A 13 0.60 -0.76 16.60
CA LEU A 13 -0.22 -0.83 15.39
C LEU A 13 -1.70 -0.51 15.68
N GLU A 14 -2.26 -1.08 16.75
CA GLU A 14 -3.63 -0.79 17.20
C GLU A 14 -3.80 0.69 17.58
N GLU A 15 -2.87 1.25 18.35
CA GLU A 15 -2.89 2.66 18.75
C GLU A 15 -2.77 3.59 17.53
N ASN A 16 -1.90 3.26 16.58
CA ASN A 16 -1.77 3.99 15.32
C ASN A 16 -3.05 3.93 14.48
N ALA A 17 -3.69 2.77 14.36
CA ALA A 17 -4.96 2.62 13.64
C ALA A 17 -6.07 3.45 14.30
N ARG A 18 -6.08 3.54 15.63
CA ARG A 18 -7.01 4.40 16.39
C ARG A 18 -6.77 5.88 16.12
N THR A 19 -5.51 6.32 16.14
CA THR A 19 -5.13 7.69 15.78
C THR A 19 -5.55 8.01 14.35
N GLU A 20 -5.24 7.14 13.38
CA GLU A 20 -5.63 7.29 11.97
C GLU A 20 -7.14 7.45 11.82
N LYS A 21 -7.90 6.56 12.46
CA LYS A 21 -9.37 6.59 12.38
C LYS A 21 -9.93 7.90 12.94
N ALA A 22 -9.45 8.35 14.09
CA ALA A 22 -9.92 9.59 14.72
C ALA A 22 -9.55 10.82 13.87
N LEU A 23 -8.32 10.86 13.37
CA LEU A 23 -7.80 11.95 12.54
C LEU A 23 -8.62 12.09 11.26
N LEU A 24 -8.82 11.01 10.50
CA LEU A 24 -9.58 11.05 9.25
C LEU A 24 -11.08 11.32 9.49
N ALA A 25 -11.66 10.75 10.56
CA ALA A 25 -13.06 10.99 10.90
C ALA A 25 -13.34 12.47 11.25
N SER A 26 -12.36 13.18 11.85
CA SER A 26 -12.50 14.62 12.13
C SER A 26 -12.66 15.47 10.86
N SER A 27 -12.21 14.96 9.71
CA SER A 27 -12.38 15.56 8.38
C SER A 27 -13.53 14.94 7.58
N GLY A 28 -14.38 14.11 8.21
CA GLY A 28 -15.50 13.42 7.53
C GLY A 28 -15.07 12.28 6.60
N ILE A 29 -13.87 11.72 6.80
CA ILE A 29 -13.28 10.70 5.91
C ILE A 29 -13.37 9.31 6.56
N GLU A 30 -14.00 8.39 5.85
CA GLU A 30 -13.93 6.95 6.12
C GLU A 30 -12.59 6.37 5.65
N VAL A 31 -12.14 5.31 6.30
CA VAL A 31 -10.86 4.68 6.00
C VAL A 31 -11.04 3.18 5.82
N MET A 32 -10.40 2.67 4.78
CA MET A 32 -10.13 1.26 4.55
C MET A 32 -8.64 1.02 4.79
N ALA A 33 -8.31 0.18 5.78
CA ALA A 33 -6.92 -0.14 6.09
C ALA A 33 -6.36 -1.16 5.12
N VAL A 34 -5.12 -1.01 4.68
CA VAL A 34 -4.44 -1.91 3.74
C VAL A 34 -3.46 -2.77 4.53
N ASN A 35 -3.79 -4.04 4.78
CA ASN A 35 -2.94 -4.96 5.56
C ASN A 35 -1.86 -5.69 4.73
N LYS A 36 -1.75 -5.35 3.44
CA LYS A 36 -0.97 -6.08 2.42
C LYS A 36 0.48 -6.35 2.81
N VAL A 37 1.14 -5.40 3.47
CA VAL A 37 2.58 -5.51 3.79
C VAL A 37 2.87 -6.62 4.81
N PHE A 38 1.84 -7.05 5.54
CA PHE A 38 1.93 -8.11 6.55
C PHE A 38 1.59 -9.50 5.98
N ASP A 39 1.46 -9.63 4.66
CA ASP A 39 1.14 -10.87 3.95
C ASP A 39 -0.03 -11.66 4.57
N GLY A 40 -1.12 -10.95 4.88
CA GLY A 40 -2.31 -11.54 5.48
C GLY A 40 -2.12 -12.10 6.88
N CYS A 41 -1.18 -11.56 7.66
CA CYS A 41 -1.08 -11.83 9.11
C CYS A 41 -2.40 -11.43 9.78
N VAL A 42 -2.98 -12.37 10.53
CA VAL A 42 -4.29 -12.21 11.17
C VAL A 42 -4.19 -11.27 12.36
N GLU A 43 -3.08 -11.35 13.09
CA GLU A 43 -2.81 -10.57 14.28
C GLU A 43 -2.65 -9.08 13.97
N THR A 44 -2.02 -8.72 12.84
CA THR A 44 -1.93 -7.33 12.40
C THR A 44 -3.30 -6.80 11.95
N ALA A 45 -4.06 -7.60 11.21
CA ALA A 45 -5.43 -7.25 10.83
C ALA A 45 -6.33 -7.07 12.07
N GLN A 46 -6.21 -7.94 13.07
CA GLN A 46 -6.95 -7.84 14.33
C GLN A 46 -6.56 -6.59 15.12
N ALA A 47 -5.27 -6.24 15.18
CA ALA A 47 -4.82 -5.01 15.83
C ALA A 47 -5.42 -3.77 15.17
N VAL A 48 -5.43 -3.71 13.84
CA VAL A 48 -6.06 -2.62 13.07
C VAL A 48 -7.58 -2.56 13.32
N PHE A 49 -8.25 -3.73 13.33
CA PHE A 49 -9.67 -3.83 13.64
C PHE A 49 -9.99 -3.33 15.05
N ASN A 50 -9.20 -3.72 16.06
CA ASN A 50 -9.31 -3.26 17.45
C ASN A 50 -9.04 -1.74 17.60
N GLY A 51 -8.24 -1.18 16.68
CA GLY A 51 -8.03 0.27 16.56
C GLY A 51 -9.28 1.01 16.05
N GLY A 52 -10.27 0.30 15.51
CA GLY A 52 -11.55 0.84 15.07
C GLY A 52 -11.70 0.97 13.55
N ILE A 53 -10.73 0.49 12.76
CA ILE A 53 -10.86 0.43 11.29
C ILE A 53 -11.44 -0.93 10.92
N THR A 54 -12.72 -0.95 10.53
CA THR A 54 -13.49 -2.19 10.33
C THR A 54 -13.41 -2.76 8.92
N VAL A 55 -12.93 -1.99 7.94
CA VAL A 55 -12.73 -2.44 6.55
C VAL A 55 -11.25 -2.65 6.30
N ILE A 56 -10.85 -3.88 6.01
CA ILE A 56 -9.45 -4.28 5.81
C ILE A 56 -9.26 -4.85 4.41
N ALA A 57 -8.30 -4.29 3.69
CA ALA A 57 -7.97 -4.62 2.32
C ALA A 57 -6.69 -5.43 2.21
N GLU A 58 -6.71 -6.39 1.30
CA GLU A 58 -5.58 -7.25 0.95
C GLU A 58 -5.49 -7.44 -0.56
N SER A 59 -4.29 -7.75 -1.05
CA SER A 59 -4.05 -7.89 -2.50
C SER A 59 -4.29 -9.30 -3.04
N ARG A 60 -4.44 -10.28 -2.15
CA ARG A 60 -4.56 -11.70 -2.46
C ARG A 60 -5.74 -12.32 -1.73
N THR A 61 -6.52 -13.12 -2.46
CA THR A 61 -7.68 -13.85 -1.94
C THR A 61 -7.31 -14.83 -0.83
N TYR A 62 -6.15 -15.51 -0.93
CA TYR A 62 -5.68 -16.38 0.14
C TYR A 62 -5.29 -15.63 1.43
N ASN A 63 -4.94 -14.35 1.33
CA ASN A 63 -4.74 -13.48 2.51
C ASN A 63 -6.08 -13.07 3.11
N LEU A 64 -7.06 -12.71 2.27
CA LEU A 64 -8.44 -12.44 2.70
C LEU A 64 -9.06 -13.62 3.43
N LYS A 65 -8.82 -14.85 2.94
CA LYS A 65 -9.24 -16.09 3.59
C LYS A 65 -8.77 -16.19 5.04
N LYS A 66 -7.54 -15.73 5.34
CA LYS A 66 -6.98 -15.75 6.70
C LYS A 66 -7.63 -14.67 7.57
N ILE A 67 -7.67 -13.43 7.08
CA ILE A 67 -8.05 -12.28 7.93
C ILE A 67 -9.56 -12.16 8.17
N ARG A 68 -10.41 -12.81 7.37
CA ARG A 68 -11.88 -12.76 7.55
C ARG A 68 -12.35 -13.25 8.94
N GLU A 69 -11.56 -14.08 9.61
CA GLU A 69 -11.88 -14.60 10.96
C GLU A 69 -11.87 -13.51 12.03
N THR A 70 -11.27 -12.34 11.73
CA THR A 70 -11.28 -11.15 12.60
C THR A 70 -12.67 -10.49 12.69
N GLY A 71 -13.59 -10.82 11.80
CA GLY A 71 -14.92 -10.18 11.70
C GLY A 71 -14.91 -8.84 10.95
N CYS A 72 -13.79 -8.45 10.34
CA CYS A 72 -13.70 -7.27 9.51
C CYS A 72 -14.46 -7.43 8.18
N THR A 73 -14.88 -6.31 7.59
CA THR A 73 -15.28 -6.27 6.19
C THR A 73 -14.03 -6.35 5.32
N THR A 74 -14.00 -7.32 4.43
CA THR A 74 -12.82 -7.67 3.64
C THR A 74 -12.88 -7.04 2.25
N CYS A 75 -11.76 -6.48 1.79
CA CYS A 75 -11.67 -5.88 0.46
C CYS A 75 -10.51 -6.46 -0.36
N LEU A 76 -10.78 -6.95 -1.57
CA LEU A 76 -9.73 -7.24 -2.54
C LEU A 76 -9.26 -5.93 -3.19
N LEU A 77 -8.03 -5.52 -2.89
CA LEU A 77 -7.40 -4.26 -3.32
C LEU A 77 -6.95 -4.27 -4.80
N ARG A 78 -7.72 -4.91 -5.69
CA ARG A 78 -7.53 -4.95 -7.15
C ARG A 78 -8.73 -5.61 -7.84
N SER A 79 -8.76 -5.48 -9.16
CA SER A 79 -9.63 -6.30 -10.01
C SER A 79 -9.23 -7.77 -9.96
N PRO A 80 -10.20 -8.70 -9.83
CA PRO A 80 -9.93 -10.12 -9.88
C PRO A 80 -9.75 -10.65 -11.30
N CYS A 81 -8.97 -11.71 -11.44
CA CYS A 81 -8.97 -12.58 -12.61
C CYS A 81 -10.25 -13.44 -12.63
N LEU A 82 -10.69 -13.84 -13.82
CA LEU A 82 -11.89 -14.69 -13.95
C LEU A 82 -11.74 -16.04 -13.25
N SER A 83 -10.52 -16.58 -13.18
CA SER A 83 -10.22 -17.86 -12.54
C SER A 83 -10.31 -17.85 -11.01
N GLU A 84 -10.37 -16.67 -10.38
CA GLU A 84 -10.45 -16.55 -8.92
C GLU A 84 -11.83 -16.07 -8.43
N ILE A 85 -12.81 -15.88 -9.32
CA ILE A 85 -14.13 -15.29 -8.99
C ILE A 85 -14.82 -16.03 -7.83
N GLU A 86 -14.76 -17.36 -7.80
CA GLU A 86 -15.31 -18.15 -6.69
C GLU A 86 -14.66 -17.78 -5.35
N ASP A 87 -13.34 -17.73 -5.29
CA ASP A 87 -12.60 -17.37 -4.07
C ASP A 87 -12.80 -15.90 -3.69
N VAL A 88 -12.92 -15.01 -4.68
CA VAL A 88 -13.19 -13.59 -4.44
C VAL A 88 -14.53 -13.42 -3.75
N VAL A 89 -15.61 -13.96 -4.31
CA VAL A 89 -16.95 -13.88 -3.70
C VAL A 89 -16.97 -14.58 -2.33
N ARG A 90 -16.18 -15.64 -2.16
CA ARG A 90 -16.12 -16.38 -0.91
C ARG A 90 -15.43 -15.59 0.20
N TYR A 91 -14.37 -14.85 -0.11
CA TYR A 91 -13.46 -14.26 0.90
C TYR A 91 -13.38 -12.73 0.89
N ALA A 92 -13.95 -12.05 -0.09
CA ALA A 92 -14.00 -10.59 -0.18
C ALA A 92 -15.44 -10.12 -0.15
N ASP A 93 -15.74 -9.15 0.70
CA ASP A 93 -17.03 -8.45 0.69
C ASP A 93 -17.04 -7.32 -0.35
N ILE A 94 -15.87 -6.72 -0.58
CA ILE A 94 -15.64 -5.63 -1.53
C ILE A 94 -14.53 -6.03 -2.51
N SER A 95 -14.62 -5.61 -3.78
CA SER A 95 -13.46 -5.60 -4.67
C SER A 95 -13.42 -4.38 -5.59
N LEU A 96 -12.21 -3.97 -5.96
CA LEU A 96 -11.98 -2.90 -6.93
C LEU A 96 -12.20 -3.44 -8.33
N ASN A 97 -13.01 -2.79 -9.17
CA ASN A 97 -13.28 -3.29 -10.53
C ASN A 97 -13.39 -2.16 -11.55
N SER A 98 -13.26 -2.50 -12.82
CA SER A 98 -13.54 -1.64 -13.97
C SER A 98 -14.08 -2.38 -15.19
N GLU A 99 -14.00 -3.71 -15.21
CA GLU A 99 -14.26 -4.53 -16.40
C GLU A 99 -15.65 -5.21 -16.37
N PRO A 100 -16.54 -4.92 -17.35
CA PRO A 100 -17.89 -5.49 -17.38
C PRO A 100 -17.97 -7.02 -17.36
N VAL A 101 -16.99 -7.71 -17.96
CA VAL A 101 -16.93 -9.19 -17.95
C VAL A 101 -16.68 -9.73 -16.54
N VAL A 102 -15.85 -9.05 -15.76
CA VAL A 102 -15.55 -9.42 -14.37
C VAL A 102 -16.76 -9.16 -13.49
N LEU A 103 -17.43 -8.01 -13.65
CA LEU A 103 -18.65 -7.67 -12.92
C LEU A 103 -19.75 -8.72 -13.13
N ARG A 104 -20.00 -9.13 -14.38
CA ARG A 104 -20.98 -10.18 -14.68
C ARG A 104 -20.62 -11.52 -14.03
N ALA A 105 -19.34 -11.88 -14.02
CA ALA A 105 -18.87 -13.10 -13.37
C ALA A 105 -19.05 -13.03 -11.84
N LEU A 106 -18.71 -11.89 -11.22
CA LEU A 106 -18.92 -11.66 -9.79
C LEU A 106 -20.40 -11.75 -9.43
N SER A 107 -21.29 -11.11 -10.19
CA SER A 107 -22.75 -11.16 -9.98
C SER A 107 -23.30 -12.58 -10.04
N HIS A 108 -22.92 -13.35 -11.06
CA HIS A 108 -23.36 -14.74 -11.21
C HIS A 108 -22.90 -15.61 -10.04
N GLU A 109 -21.63 -15.47 -9.64
CA GLU A 109 -21.06 -16.24 -8.56
C GLU A 109 -21.58 -15.82 -7.17
N ALA A 110 -21.81 -14.52 -6.95
CA ALA A 110 -22.42 -13.99 -5.73
C ALA A 110 -23.83 -14.54 -5.52
N GLN A 111 -24.63 -14.63 -6.59
CA GLN A 111 -25.93 -15.30 -6.54
C GLN A 111 -25.80 -16.78 -6.17
N ARG A 112 -24.86 -17.51 -6.80
CA ARG A 112 -24.63 -18.93 -6.52
C ARG A 112 -24.25 -19.18 -5.06
N GLN A 113 -23.49 -18.27 -4.46
CA GLN A 113 -23.08 -18.34 -3.05
C GLN A 113 -24.07 -17.70 -2.07
N GLY A 114 -25.17 -17.10 -2.56
CA GLY A 114 -26.16 -16.42 -1.72
C GLY A 114 -25.63 -15.19 -1.00
N LYS A 115 -24.73 -14.43 -1.65
CA LYS A 115 -24.08 -13.23 -1.11
C LYS A 115 -24.38 -12.01 -1.95
N THR A 116 -24.21 -10.83 -1.37
CA THR A 116 -24.11 -9.58 -2.11
C THR A 116 -22.66 -9.11 -2.09
N HIS A 117 -22.08 -8.87 -3.27
CA HIS A 117 -20.70 -8.42 -3.43
C HIS A 117 -20.66 -6.92 -3.75
N GLN A 118 -19.84 -6.17 -3.03
CA GLN A 118 -19.73 -4.73 -3.20
C GLN A 118 -18.59 -4.34 -4.15
N VAL A 119 -18.85 -3.39 -5.02
CA VAL A 119 -17.93 -2.97 -6.08
C VAL A 119 -17.45 -1.54 -5.83
N LEU A 120 -16.14 -1.36 -5.64
CA LEU A 120 -15.50 -0.06 -5.77
C LEU A 120 -15.10 0.13 -7.23
N LEU A 121 -15.86 0.92 -7.98
CA LEU A 121 -15.58 1.17 -9.40
C LEU A 121 -14.39 2.11 -9.52
N MET A 122 -13.31 1.62 -10.12
CA MET A 122 -12.08 2.38 -10.29
C MET A 122 -12.13 3.27 -11.54
N VAL A 123 -11.80 4.53 -11.36
CA VAL A 123 -11.64 5.55 -12.40
C VAL A 123 -10.20 6.04 -12.38
N ASP A 124 -9.54 5.95 -13.54
CA ASP A 124 -8.18 6.44 -13.71
C ASP A 124 -8.22 7.95 -13.98
N MET A 125 -7.75 8.73 -13.00
CA MET A 125 -7.66 10.19 -13.05
C MET A 125 -6.27 10.68 -13.51
N GLY A 126 -5.46 9.82 -14.14
CA GLY A 126 -4.14 10.17 -14.66
C GLY A 126 -2.96 9.37 -14.10
N ASP A 127 -3.19 8.35 -13.25
CA ASP A 127 -2.12 7.49 -12.71
C ASP A 127 -1.71 6.39 -13.71
N LEU A 128 -2.53 6.14 -14.75
CA LEU A 128 -2.31 5.15 -15.81
C LEU A 128 -2.09 3.73 -15.26
N ARG A 129 -2.81 3.40 -14.18
CA ARG A 129 -2.57 2.20 -13.38
C ARG A 129 -3.76 1.26 -13.39
N GLU A 130 -4.93 1.76 -12.98
CA GLU A 130 -6.17 0.99 -12.98
C GLU A 130 -7.39 1.89 -13.15
N GLY A 131 -8.47 1.30 -13.66
CA GLY A 131 -9.75 1.97 -13.80
C GLY A 131 -10.07 2.37 -15.22
N ILE A 132 -11.30 2.83 -15.41
CA ILE A 132 -11.75 3.41 -16.68
C ILE A 132 -11.15 4.81 -16.78
N TRP A 133 -10.61 5.17 -17.94
CA TRP A 133 -10.03 6.50 -18.13
C TRP A 133 -11.08 7.59 -17.93
N PHE A 134 -10.77 8.63 -17.15
CA PHE A 134 -11.76 9.63 -16.73
C PHE A 134 -12.50 10.33 -17.89
N SER A 135 -11.87 10.44 -19.07
CA SER A 135 -12.51 11.06 -20.24
C SER A 135 -13.47 10.11 -20.98
N GLU A 136 -13.45 8.80 -20.69
CA GLU A 136 -14.43 7.82 -21.19
C GLU A 136 -15.72 7.87 -20.36
N TYR A 137 -16.29 9.08 -20.19
CA TYR A 137 -17.45 9.34 -19.33
C TYR A 137 -18.59 8.34 -19.55
N GLN A 138 -18.95 8.11 -20.81
CA GLN A 138 -20.05 7.21 -21.19
C GLN A 138 -19.81 5.77 -20.70
N ARG A 139 -18.56 5.29 -20.77
CA ARG A 139 -18.19 3.95 -20.30
C ARG A 139 -18.29 3.84 -18.79
N ILE A 140 -17.94 4.90 -18.06
CA ILE A 140 -18.09 4.94 -16.59
C ILE A 140 -19.57 4.90 -16.23
N LEU A 141 -20.38 5.74 -16.88
CA LEU A 141 -21.83 5.80 -16.67
C LEU A 141 -22.49 4.44 -16.93
N GLU A 142 -22.20 3.81 -18.07
CA GLU A 142 -22.69 2.47 -18.41
C GLU A 142 -22.27 1.40 -17.41
N THR A 143 -21.06 1.51 -16.85
CA THR A 143 -20.56 0.56 -15.86
C THR A 143 -21.26 0.74 -14.51
N ILE A 144 -21.59 1.98 -14.12
CA ILE A 144 -22.39 2.25 -12.91
C ILE A 144 -23.80 1.65 -13.06
N THR A 145 -24.47 1.90 -14.18
CA THR A 145 -25.78 1.31 -14.48
C THR A 145 -25.71 -0.22 -14.48
N LEU A 146 -24.69 -0.79 -15.12
CA LEU A 146 -24.48 -2.24 -15.11
C LEU A 146 -24.34 -2.82 -13.70
N ILE A 147 -23.59 -2.15 -12.81
CA ILE A 147 -23.43 -2.61 -11.42
C ILE A 147 -24.78 -2.62 -10.70
N ALA A 148 -25.61 -1.59 -10.90
CA ALA A 148 -26.93 -1.49 -10.28
C ALA A 148 -27.95 -2.49 -10.85
N ASP A 149 -27.86 -2.81 -12.14
CA ASP A 149 -28.77 -3.77 -12.80
C ASP A 149 -28.40 -5.24 -12.51
N LEU A 150 -27.14 -5.50 -12.17
CA LEU A 150 -26.67 -6.85 -11.89
C LEU A 150 -27.13 -7.32 -10.49
N PRO A 151 -27.88 -8.43 -10.40
CA PRO A 151 -28.29 -8.98 -9.10
C PRO A 151 -27.07 -9.36 -8.27
N ALA A 152 -27.22 -9.30 -6.95
CA ALA A 152 -26.17 -9.62 -5.99
C ALA A 152 -24.89 -8.74 -6.09
N LEU A 153 -24.93 -7.63 -6.81
CA LEU A 153 -23.91 -6.58 -6.75
C LEU A 153 -24.48 -5.30 -6.15
N GLU A 154 -23.59 -4.54 -5.51
CA GLU A 154 -23.88 -3.20 -5.01
C GLU A 154 -22.71 -2.27 -5.30
N LEU A 155 -22.99 -1.02 -5.68
CA LEU A 155 -21.96 -0.01 -5.81
C LEU A 155 -21.49 0.44 -4.41
N TYR A 156 -20.26 0.09 -4.05
CA TYR A 156 -19.62 0.58 -2.82
C TYR A 156 -19.31 2.08 -2.92
N GLY A 157 -18.87 2.51 -4.11
CA GLY A 157 -18.50 3.88 -4.42
C GLY A 157 -17.64 3.98 -5.69
N LEU A 158 -17.11 5.17 -5.94
CA LEU A 158 -16.10 5.41 -6.97
C LEU A 158 -14.73 5.53 -6.31
N GLY A 159 -13.71 4.95 -6.94
CA GLY A 159 -12.34 4.98 -6.45
C GLY A 159 -11.39 5.53 -7.49
N THR A 160 -10.38 6.27 -7.05
CA THR A 160 -9.22 6.60 -7.87
C THR A 160 -7.94 6.39 -7.07
N ASN A 161 -6.80 6.36 -7.73
CA ASN A 161 -5.49 6.19 -7.12
C ASN A 161 -4.51 7.23 -7.67
N PHE A 162 -3.58 7.68 -6.83
CA PHE A 162 -2.51 8.60 -7.20
C PHE A 162 -1.18 8.09 -6.63
N ASN A 163 -0.08 8.25 -7.37
CA ASN A 163 1.28 8.04 -6.91
C ASN A 163 1.64 6.65 -6.35
N CYS A 164 0.94 5.57 -6.73
CA CYS A 164 1.41 4.22 -6.36
C CYS A 164 2.49 3.70 -7.32
N TYR A 165 2.27 3.85 -8.62
CA TYR A 165 3.22 3.46 -9.66
C TYR A 165 3.38 4.58 -10.70
N GLY A 166 2.31 5.33 -11.00
CA GLY A 166 2.31 6.36 -12.03
C GLY A 166 3.09 7.64 -11.67
N THR A 167 3.69 7.75 -10.49
CA THR A 167 4.46 8.91 -10.01
C THR A 167 3.70 10.25 -9.98
N VAL A 168 2.40 10.24 -10.32
CA VAL A 168 1.53 11.42 -10.32
C VAL A 168 1.07 11.69 -8.91
N LEU A 169 1.57 12.77 -8.31
CA LEU A 169 1.15 13.22 -6.99
C LEU A 169 -0.32 13.66 -6.99
N PRO A 170 -1.05 13.41 -5.89
CA PRO A 170 -2.40 13.94 -5.73
C PRO A 170 -2.36 15.48 -5.67
N THR A 171 -3.32 16.12 -6.32
CA THR A 171 -3.50 17.58 -6.32
C THR A 171 -4.94 17.93 -5.97
N VAL A 172 -5.15 19.16 -5.49
CA VAL A 172 -6.50 19.71 -5.26
C VAL A 172 -7.34 19.59 -6.52
N LYS A 173 -6.77 19.98 -7.67
CA LYS A 173 -7.44 19.94 -8.97
C LYS A 173 -7.93 18.53 -9.31
N ASN A 174 -7.09 17.51 -9.20
CA ASN A 174 -7.50 16.14 -9.54
C ASN A 174 -8.63 15.64 -8.63
N GLY A 175 -8.63 16.05 -7.36
CA GLY A 175 -9.73 15.73 -6.43
C GLY A 175 -11.03 16.49 -6.74
N GLU A 176 -10.95 17.76 -7.11
CA GLU A 176 -12.10 18.55 -7.57
C GLU A 176 -12.68 18.01 -8.89
N ASP A 177 -11.81 17.62 -9.83
CA ASP A 177 -12.22 16.99 -11.09
C ASP A 177 -12.93 15.66 -10.81
N PHE A 178 -12.43 14.86 -9.87
CA PHE A 178 -13.07 13.60 -9.46
C PHE A 178 -14.43 13.82 -8.79
N LEU A 179 -14.55 14.86 -7.94
CA LEU A 179 -15.83 15.28 -7.35
C LEU A 179 -16.85 15.69 -8.41
N ALA A 180 -16.42 16.54 -9.36
CA ALA A 180 -17.29 17.02 -10.43
C ALA A 180 -17.76 15.86 -11.33
N LEU A 181 -16.86 14.93 -11.64
CA LEU A 181 -17.19 13.71 -12.38
C LEU A 181 -18.23 12.88 -11.62
N ALA A 182 -18.02 12.63 -10.33
CA ALA A 182 -18.93 11.84 -9.52
C ALA A 182 -20.33 12.47 -9.40
N ALA A 183 -20.40 13.78 -9.16
CA ALA A 183 -21.66 14.51 -9.08
C ALA A 183 -22.46 14.42 -10.38
N ARG A 184 -21.78 14.53 -11.53
CA ARG A 184 -22.42 14.37 -12.84
C ARG A 184 -22.90 12.93 -13.07
N LEU A 185 -22.09 11.94 -12.73
CA LEU A 185 -22.46 10.52 -12.85
C LEU A 185 -23.68 10.17 -11.99
N GLU A 186 -23.73 10.66 -10.74
CA GLU A 186 -24.88 10.48 -9.86
C GLU A 186 -26.15 11.12 -10.45
N ALA A 187 -26.06 12.35 -10.98
CA ALA A 187 -27.18 13.04 -11.62
C ALA A 187 -27.70 12.32 -12.88
N ASP A 188 -26.79 11.87 -13.76
CA ASP A 188 -27.16 11.24 -15.03
C ASP A 188 -27.63 9.78 -14.86
N SER A 189 -27.11 9.06 -13.85
CA SER A 189 -27.51 7.66 -13.57
C SER A 189 -28.69 7.53 -12.60
N GLY A 190 -28.91 8.54 -11.75
CA GLY A 190 -29.83 8.45 -10.62
C GLY A 190 -29.37 7.49 -9.51
N ILE A 191 -28.15 6.96 -9.59
CA ILE A 191 -27.58 6.01 -8.61
C ILE A 191 -26.69 6.77 -7.63
N PRO A 192 -26.97 6.71 -6.31
CA PRO A 192 -26.20 7.45 -5.32
C PRO A 192 -24.78 6.90 -5.16
N VAL A 193 -23.78 7.77 -5.26
CA VAL A 193 -22.36 7.47 -5.05
C VAL A 193 -21.97 7.85 -3.62
N ARG A 194 -22.13 6.90 -2.70
CA ARG A 194 -21.93 7.15 -1.26
C ARG A 194 -20.48 7.41 -0.87
N ARG A 195 -19.52 6.83 -1.59
CA ARG A 195 -18.10 6.90 -1.27
C ARG A 195 -17.28 7.36 -2.46
N LEU A 196 -16.45 8.37 -2.23
CA LEU A 196 -15.46 8.88 -3.15
C LEU A 196 -14.08 8.57 -2.58
N SER A 197 -13.57 7.40 -2.97
CA SER A 197 -12.32 6.85 -2.46
C SER A 197 -11.12 7.41 -3.20
N ALA A 198 -10.63 8.56 -2.76
CA ALA A 198 -9.65 9.39 -3.49
C ALA A 198 -8.18 9.10 -3.14
N GLY A 199 -7.78 7.85 -3.29
CA GLY A 199 -6.37 7.44 -3.26
C GLY A 199 -5.91 6.80 -1.95
N ASN A 200 -4.65 7.05 -1.61
CA ASN A 200 -3.87 6.28 -0.65
C ASN A 200 -3.05 7.17 0.30
N CYS A 201 -1.99 6.65 0.94
CA CYS A 201 -1.13 7.39 1.86
C CYS A 201 -0.58 8.70 1.29
N THR A 202 -0.34 8.77 -0.01
CA THR A 202 0.12 10.01 -0.66
C THR A 202 -0.97 11.06 -0.72
N SER A 203 -2.25 10.67 -0.74
CA SER A 203 -3.40 11.59 -0.68
C SER A 203 -3.49 12.30 0.67
N TYR A 204 -3.00 11.67 1.74
CA TYR A 204 -2.94 12.29 3.07
C TYR A 204 -2.07 13.57 3.08
N HIS A 205 -1.14 13.73 2.14
CA HIS A 205 -0.39 14.97 1.95
C HIS A 205 -1.27 16.22 1.84
N LEU A 206 -2.41 16.12 1.14
CA LEU A 206 -3.34 17.25 0.99
C LEU A 206 -4.08 17.54 2.32
N LEU A 207 -4.32 16.51 3.14
CA LEU A 207 -4.87 16.65 4.49
C LEU A 207 -3.85 17.29 5.44
N ASP A 208 -2.60 16.83 5.46
CA ASP A 208 -1.52 17.40 6.30
C ASP A 208 -1.31 18.89 5.98
N LYS A 209 -1.50 19.29 4.71
CA LYS A 209 -1.44 20.68 4.26
C LYS A 209 -2.72 21.50 4.45
N GLY A 210 -3.81 20.89 4.91
CA GLY A 210 -5.10 21.57 5.11
C GLY A 210 -5.79 22.01 3.81
N ILE A 211 -5.47 21.35 2.69
CA ILE A 211 -5.99 21.67 1.34
C ILE A 211 -6.77 20.49 0.73
N TRP A 212 -7.28 19.59 1.57
CA TRP A 212 -8.08 18.45 1.12
C TRP A 212 -9.38 18.93 0.43
N PRO A 213 -9.70 18.47 -0.80
CA PRO A 213 -10.94 18.84 -1.47
C PRO A 213 -12.17 18.38 -0.68
N HIS A 214 -12.99 19.34 -0.25
CA HIS A 214 -14.19 19.07 0.55
C HIS A 214 -15.19 18.21 -0.24
N GLY A 215 -15.72 17.16 0.39
CA GLY A 215 -16.65 16.21 -0.21
C GLY A 215 -16.03 14.86 -0.57
N LEU A 216 -14.71 14.78 -0.72
CA LEU A 216 -14.01 13.50 -0.76
C LEU A 216 -14.02 12.88 0.65
N ASN A 217 -14.57 11.67 0.76
CA ASN A 217 -15.00 11.12 2.05
C ASN A 217 -14.47 9.70 2.33
N HIS A 218 -13.56 9.16 1.51
CA HIS A 218 -13.00 7.84 1.74
C HIS A 218 -11.54 7.74 1.28
N LEU A 219 -10.70 7.04 2.06
CA LEU A 219 -9.30 6.77 1.74
C LEU A 219 -8.91 5.31 1.98
N ARG A 220 -7.91 4.82 1.22
CA ARG A 220 -7.34 3.47 1.38
C ARG A 220 -5.89 3.58 1.85
N ILE A 221 -5.66 3.44 3.14
CA ILE A 221 -4.39 3.80 3.78
C ILE A 221 -3.71 2.55 4.34
N GLY A 222 -2.39 2.46 4.26
CA GLY A 222 -1.58 1.47 5.00
C GLY A 222 -0.48 2.17 5.79
N GLY A 223 0.37 2.90 5.07
CA GLY A 223 1.57 3.54 5.60
C GLY A 223 1.41 4.52 6.78
N LEU A 224 0.22 5.09 7.03
CA LEU A 224 0.01 5.92 8.23
C LEU A 224 0.02 5.03 9.47
N HIS A 225 -0.87 4.04 9.59
CA HIS A 225 -0.84 3.16 10.75
C HIS A 225 0.39 2.24 10.81
N GLU A 226 0.95 1.87 9.65
CA GLU A 226 2.12 1.00 9.57
C GLU A 226 3.43 1.71 9.97
N PHE A 227 3.61 2.99 9.63
CA PHE A 227 4.90 3.69 9.83
C PHE A 227 4.80 5.05 10.51
N GLY A 228 3.62 5.67 10.55
CA GLY A 228 3.43 7.04 11.04
C GLY A 228 4.09 8.08 10.13
N ILE A 229 4.03 7.90 8.81
CA ILE A 229 4.76 8.73 7.81
C ILE A 229 3.80 9.38 6.80
N GLU A 230 4.01 10.66 6.54
CA GLU A 230 3.53 11.35 5.32
C GLU A 230 4.52 11.06 4.17
N TYR A 231 4.05 10.39 3.12
CA TYR A 231 4.89 9.78 2.08
C TYR A 231 5.45 10.75 1.04
N VAL A 232 4.84 11.93 0.87
CA VAL A 232 5.25 12.87 -0.18
C VAL A 232 6.44 13.71 0.27
N ASP A 233 6.34 14.37 1.41
CA ASP A 233 7.42 15.16 2.01
C ASP A 233 8.37 14.28 2.84
N MET A 234 8.08 12.98 2.96
CA MET A 234 8.83 12.01 3.77
C MET A 234 9.04 12.53 5.18
N LYS A 235 7.96 12.64 5.95
CA LYS A 235 7.94 13.22 7.30
C LYS A 235 7.24 12.29 8.29
N TYR A 236 7.77 12.14 9.50
CA TYR A 236 7.05 11.47 10.58
C TYR A 236 5.95 12.36 11.17
N LEU A 237 4.85 11.74 11.57
CA LEU A 237 3.70 12.38 12.20
C LEU A 237 3.73 12.08 13.70
N ASN A 238 3.92 13.11 14.53
CA ASN A 238 4.17 12.96 15.97
C ASN A 238 2.98 12.35 16.74
N GLU A 239 1.79 12.36 16.14
CA GLU A 239 0.57 11.76 16.68
C GLU A 239 0.59 10.23 16.59
N PHE A 240 1.51 9.66 15.81
CA PHE A 240 1.66 8.23 15.57
C PHE A 240 2.92 7.69 16.25
N HIS A 241 2.93 6.39 16.53
CA HIS A 241 4.17 5.66 16.80
C HIS A 241 5.01 5.61 15.53
N HIS A 242 6.19 6.20 15.62
CA HIS A 242 7.17 6.26 14.55
C HIS A 242 8.60 6.14 15.09
N SER A 243 9.58 6.00 14.18
CA SER A 243 11.00 5.92 14.57
C SER A 243 11.59 7.28 14.91
N SER A 244 12.65 7.29 15.73
CA SER A 244 13.51 8.45 15.97
C SER A 244 14.70 8.54 15.00
N LYS A 245 14.87 7.56 14.11
CA LYS A 245 15.92 7.56 13.08
C LYS A 245 15.54 8.53 11.94
N PRO A 246 16.50 8.92 11.07
CA PRO A 246 16.20 9.70 9.88
C PRO A 246 15.04 9.11 9.06
N VAL A 247 14.12 9.98 8.62
CA VAL A 247 12.86 9.61 7.95
C VAL A 247 13.05 9.04 6.54
N ASP A 248 14.15 9.38 5.88
CA ASP A 248 14.59 8.79 4.60
C ASP A 248 14.82 7.26 4.69
N LYS A 249 14.93 6.73 5.91
CA LYS A 249 15.02 5.28 6.15
C LYS A 249 13.66 4.58 6.20
N ALA A 250 12.55 5.33 6.19
CA ALA A 250 11.18 4.82 6.26
C ALA A 250 11.02 3.68 7.30
N CYS A 251 11.51 3.91 8.51
CA CYS A 251 11.57 2.89 9.54
C CYS A 251 10.63 3.22 10.70
N SER A 252 10.17 2.19 11.39
CA SER A 252 9.37 2.32 12.61
C SER A 252 9.98 1.43 13.69
N ASP A 253 9.93 1.87 14.93
CA ASP A 253 10.31 1.04 16.09
C ASP A 253 9.23 0.00 16.46
N MET A 254 8.18 -0.10 15.64
CA MET A 254 7.20 -1.17 15.64
C MET A 254 7.78 -2.49 15.10
N TYR A 255 8.86 -2.44 14.32
CA TYR A 255 9.42 -3.59 13.62
C TYR A 255 10.83 -3.92 14.11
N ILE A 256 11.05 -5.16 14.55
CA ILE A 256 12.36 -5.65 14.97
C ILE A 256 12.70 -6.88 14.14
N LEU A 257 13.80 -6.81 13.38
CA LEU A 257 14.34 -7.96 12.64
C LEU A 257 15.50 -8.56 13.44
N GLU A 258 15.31 -9.76 13.97
CA GLU A 258 16.35 -10.55 14.63
C GLU A 258 16.96 -11.55 13.64
N ALA A 259 18.29 -11.61 13.60
CA ALA A 259 19.01 -12.53 12.72
C ALA A 259 20.34 -12.98 13.36
N GLU A 260 20.75 -14.20 13.07
CA GLU A 260 22.04 -14.75 13.51
C GLU A 260 23.13 -14.45 12.48
N ILE A 261 24.29 -14.00 12.97
CA ILE A 261 25.49 -13.87 12.13
C ILE A 261 26.08 -15.27 11.94
N ILE A 262 25.86 -15.87 10.77
CA ILE A 262 26.34 -17.23 10.45
C ILE A 262 27.81 -17.29 10.04
N GLU A 263 28.34 -16.22 9.45
CA GLU A 263 29.72 -16.13 8.99
C GLU A 263 30.17 -14.67 9.03
N LEU A 264 31.33 -14.41 9.64
CA LEU A 264 31.97 -13.09 9.63
C LEU A 264 33.39 -13.21 9.05
N ASN A 265 33.48 -13.41 7.74
CA ASN A 265 34.74 -13.63 7.04
C ASN A 265 34.99 -12.57 5.97
N SER A 266 36.26 -12.22 5.78
CA SER A 266 36.73 -11.40 4.65
C SER A 266 37.18 -12.33 3.52
N LYS A 267 36.47 -12.32 2.38
CA LYS A 267 36.81 -13.11 1.18
C LYS A 267 37.37 -12.21 0.09
N ARG A 268 38.29 -12.75 -0.73
CA ARG A 268 38.82 -12.04 -1.90
C ARG A 268 37.68 -11.75 -2.89
N PRO A 269 37.72 -10.65 -3.65
CA PRO A 269 36.64 -10.27 -4.58
C PRO A 269 36.60 -11.13 -5.86
N TYR A 270 37.50 -12.11 -6.03
CA TYR A 270 37.54 -12.99 -7.18
C TYR A 270 37.57 -14.46 -6.76
N ARG A 271 36.97 -15.30 -7.61
CA ARG A 271 36.92 -16.75 -7.44
C ARG A 271 38.25 -17.38 -7.85
N LEU A 272 38.62 -18.47 -7.15
CA LEU A 272 39.78 -19.30 -7.47
C LEU A 272 39.29 -20.67 -7.94
N GLY A 273 39.91 -21.24 -8.97
CA GLY A 273 39.63 -22.58 -9.48
C GLY A 273 39.13 -22.62 -10.93
N ASN A 274 39.04 -23.84 -11.47
CA ASN A 274 38.49 -24.11 -12.79
C ASN A 274 36.96 -24.02 -12.76
N TRP A 275 36.38 -23.42 -13.79
CA TRP A 275 34.94 -23.18 -13.87
C TRP A 275 34.20 -24.39 -14.41
N ALA A 276 33.15 -24.84 -13.71
CA ALA A 276 32.20 -25.83 -14.21
C ALA A 276 31.01 -25.14 -14.90
N SER A 277 30.34 -25.84 -15.82
CA SER A 277 29.09 -25.39 -16.42
C SER A 277 27.95 -25.39 -15.38
N MET A 278 27.22 -24.28 -15.26
CA MET A 278 26.03 -24.18 -14.40
C MET A 278 24.74 -24.40 -15.21
N PRO A 279 23.64 -24.88 -14.59
CA PRO A 279 22.43 -25.30 -15.31
C PRO A 279 21.64 -24.17 -15.97
N PHE A 280 21.84 -22.91 -15.56
CA PHE A 280 20.98 -21.79 -15.99
C PHE A 280 21.70 -20.60 -16.65
N CYS A 281 23.02 -20.67 -16.86
CA CYS A 281 23.74 -19.62 -17.61
C CYS A 281 24.96 -20.19 -18.34
N LYS A 282 25.10 -19.89 -19.64
CA LYS A 282 26.42 -19.93 -20.31
C LYS A 282 27.25 -18.77 -19.76
N VAL A 283 28.22 -19.07 -18.91
CA VAL A 283 29.14 -18.06 -18.38
C VAL A 283 30.07 -17.63 -19.52
N LYS A 284 29.98 -16.36 -19.98
CA LYS A 284 31.07 -15.76 -20.76
C LYS A 284 32.23 -15.46 -19.79
N PRO A 285 33.48 -15.85 -20.11
CA PRO A 285 34.62 -15.49 -19.28
C PRO A 285 34.77 -13.96 -19.26
N LEU A 286 34.81 -13.36 -18.07
CA LEU A 286 35.35 -12.01 -17.93
C LEU A 286 36.85 -12.10 -18.22
N SER A 287 37.30 -11.51 -19.33
CA SER A 287 38.72 -11.28 -19.58
C SER A 287 39.23 -10.26 -18.58
N ILE A 288 40.05 -10.71 -17.62
CA ILE A 288 40.78 -9.83 -16.71
C ILE A 288 41.89 -9.17 -17.54
N MET A 289 41.73 -7.89 -17.87
CA MET A 289 42.86 -7.06 -18.29
C MET A 289 43.59 -6.64 -17.02
N ALA A 290 44.63 -7.37 -16.67
CA ALA A 290 45.57 -6.96 -15.65
C ALA A 290 46.32 -5.71 -16.14
N ARG A 291 45.91 -4.53 -15.68
CA ARG A 291 46.83 -3.41 -15.50
C ARG A 291 46.83 -3.02 -14.03
N ALA A 292 47.90 -3.42 -13.38
CA ALA A 292 48.30 -2.84 -12.12
C ALA A 292 48.79 -1.41 -12.40
N ASP A 293 47.95 -0.41 -12.17
CA ASP A 293 48.42 0.96 -11.96
C ASP A 293 48.59 1.18 -10.46
N ALA A 294 49.78 0.80 -9.99
CA ALA A 294 50.28 1.10 -8.67
C ALA A 294 50.67 2.60 -8.57
N HIS A 295 49.73 3.54 -8.69
CA HIS A 295 50.03 4.97 -8.51
C HIS A 295 48.80 5.81 -8.14
N CYS A 296 48.03 5.45 -7.11
CA CYS A 296 47.16 6.45 -6.43
C CYS A 296 46.65 6.08 -5.03
N TRP A 297 47.44 5.36 -4.22
CA TRP A 297 47.09 5.12 -2.80
C TRP A 297 48.27 5.40 -1.88
N ARG A 298 48.79 6.64 -1.96
CA ARG A 298 49.46 7.28 -0.83
C ARG A 298 48.72 8.57 -0.53
N LEU A 299 47.86 8.52 0.49
CA LEU A 299 47.61 9.56 1.50
C LEU A 299 46.33 9.19 2.25
N GLY A 300 46.43 8.96 3.57
CA GLY A 300 45.26 8.95 4.45
C GLY A 300 45.00 7.67 5.25
N ALA A 301 46.01 7.02 5.81
CA ALA A 301 45.79 6.20 7.01
C ALA A 301 45.48 7.13 8.19
N ARG A 302 44.19 7.39 8.46
CA ARG A 302 43.70 7.78 9.78
C ARG A 302 42.47 6.94 10.12
N MET A 303 42.56 6.35 11.30
CA MET A 303 41.53 5.63 12.04
C MET A 303 40.11 6.16 11.78
N CYS A 304 39.19 5.25 11.53
CA CYS A 304 37.81 5.40 12.01
C CYS A 304 37.27 4.03 12.44
N ARG A 305 37.65 3.60 13.65
CA ARG A 305 36.72 2.83 14.49
C ARG A 305 35.74 3.87 15.06
N ARG A 306 34.52 3.95 14.53
CA ARG A 306 33.33 4.34 15.30
C ARG A 306 32.06 4.20 14.44
N ILE A 307 31.18 3.35 14.96
CA ILE A 307 29.73 3.51 14.90
C ILE A 307 29.39 4.94 15.38
N THR A 308 28.34 5.52 14.77
CA THR A 308 27.58 6.75 15.11
C THR A 308 27.81 7.97 14.19
N VAL A 309 26.77 8.27 13.40
CA VAL A 309 26.52 9.57 12.78
C VAL A 309 25.72 10.41 13.78
N CYS A 310 26.35 11.39 14.43
CA CYS A 310 25.82 12.75 14.62
C CYS A 310 26.87 13.61 15.34
N ARG A 311 27.17 14.77 14.77
CA ARG A 311 28.20 15.71 15.23
C ARG A 311 27.50 16.93 15.81
N ALA A 312 27.34 16.99 17.12
CA ALA A 312 27.18 18.23 17.89
C ALA A 312 27.19 17.93 19.40
N MET A 313 28.33 18.16 20.04
CA MET A 313 28.40 18.77 21.38
C MET A 313 29.85 19.16 21.67
N THR A 314 30.04 20.47 21.87
CA THR A 314 31.05 21.05 22.74
C THR A 314 31.02 20.39 24.12
N LEU A 315 32.17 20.07 24.71
CA LEU A 315 32.37 20.03 26.17
C LEU A 315 33.87 20.01 26.56
N SER A 316 34.31 21.16 27.07
CA SER A 316 35.11 21.45 28.27
C SER A 316 36.43 20.72 28.64
N LEU A 317 37.39 21.58 29.04
CA LEU A 317 38.42 21.47 30.10
C LEU A 317 39.78 20.82 29.80
N SER A 318 40.77 21.70 29.59
CA SER A 318 41.79 22.01 30.61
C SER A 318 41.95 23.52 30.70
#